data_AF-A0A1W2FFI4-F1
#
_entry.id   AF-A0A1W2FFI4-F1
#
_cell.length_a   1.000
_cell.length_b   1.000
_cell.length_c   1.000
_cell.angle_alpha   90.00
_cell.angle_beta   90.00
_cell.angle_gamma   90.00
#
_symmetry.space_group_name_H-M   'P 1'
#
loop_
_entity.id
_entity.type
_entity.pdbx_description
1 polymer ?
#
loop_
_entity_poly.entity_id
_entity_poly.type
_entity_poly.pdbx_seq_one_letter_code
_entity_poly.pdbx_strand_id
1 'polypeptide(L)'
;MKVTRVAYSRNLNTGKYARLLEQARRLGRVRSEVWQRYGSVSGARLSDRQIRDRWMAVGIATQFGVLANAWKETVRDAVADITANRAAAKTQARKAVNRRVADTAERKRLFAALKTDTWAEDPLLSRRMRKHWKRGRNRTHNQIVVRSDQYRTFTLTDGGKTSGSPFPAWNGAS
;
A
#
# COMPACT_ATOMS: atom_id res chain seq x y z
N MET A 1 -14.86 -6.26 -7.47
CA MET A 1 -14.59 -6.34 -6.03
C MET A 1 -13.18 -6.89 -5.83
N LYS A 2 -12.24 -6.13 -5.23
CA LYS A 2 -10.89 -6.63 -4.92
C LYS A 2 -10.92 -7.25 -3.52
N VAL A 3 -10.64 -8.54 -3.41
CA VAL A 3 -10.59 -9.27 -2.13
C VAL A 3 -9.13 -9.53 -1.77
N THR A 4 -8.65 -8.96 -0.68
CA THR A 4 -7.37 -9.35 -0.08
C THR A 4 -7.58 -10.62 0.72
N ARG A 5 -6.84 -11.68 0.39
CA ARG A 5 -6.86 -12.94 1.15
C ARG A 5 -5.53 -13.11 1.89
N VAL A 6 -5.59 -13.53 3.15
CA VAL A 6 -4.40 -13.92 3.91
C VAL A 6 -4.20 -15.42 3.73
N ALA A 7 -3.03 -15.82 3.23
CA ALA A 7 -2.65 -17.22 3.07
C ALA A 7 -1.71 -17.64 4.21
N TYR A 8 -1.88 -18.86 4.70
CA TYR A 8 -1.03 -19.47 5.73
C TYR A 8 -0.28 -20.66 5.14
N SER A 9 1.02 -20.79 5.47
CA SER A 9 1.80 -21.97 5.11
C SER A 9 1.77 -23.00 6.23
N ARG A 10 1.63 -24.28 5.90
CA ARG A 10 1.81 -25.41 6.83
C ARG A 10 3.11 -26.14 6.51
N ASN A 11 3.88 -26.52 7.53
CA ASN A 11 5.10 -27.34 7.41
C ASN A 11 6.17 -26.78 6.45
N LEU A 12 6.42 -25.47 6.49
CA LEU A 12 7.46 -24.88 5.66
C LEU A 12 8.85 -25.29 6.19
N ASN A 13 9.70 -25.82 5.30
CA ASN A 13 11.10 -26.11 5.63
C ASN A 13 11.79 -24.84 6.18
N THR A 14 12.60 -25.00 7.24
CA THR A 14 13.30 -23.91 7.94
C THR A 14 14.07 -22.98 7.02
N GLY A 15 14.78 -23.51 6.03
CA GLY A 15 15.53 -22.70 5.06
C GLY A 15 14.61 -21.89 4.14
N LYS A 16 13.48 -22.46 3.70
CA LYS A 16 12.47 -21.72 2.93
C LYS A 16 11.83 -20.62 3.78
N TYR A 17 11.51 -20.92 5.03
CA TYR A 17 10.98 -19.95 5.99
C TYR A 17 11.94 -18.78 6.21
N ALA A 18 13.21 -19.05 6.47
CA ALA A 18 14.23 -18.02 6.66
C ALA A 18 14.35 -17.09 5.44
N ARG A 19 14.29 -17.64 4.22
CA ARG A 19 14.28 -16.84 2.98
C ARG A 19 13.06 -15.93 2.87
N LEU A 20 11.87 -16.43 3.19
CA LEU A 20 10.65 -15.62 3.20
C LEU A 20 10.70 -14.53 4.27
N LEU A 21 11.21 -14.84 5.46
CA LEU A 21 11.36 -13.86 6.54
C LEU A 21 12.29 -12.71 6.13
N GLU A 22 13.44 -13.02 5.54
CA GLU A 22 14.39 -12.02 5.07
C GLU A 22 13.79 -11.16 3.94
N GLN A 23 13.07 -11.78 3.01
CA GLN A 23 12.35 -11.06 1.96
C GLN A 23 11.29 -10.13 2.57
N ALA A 24 10.47 -10.62 3.50
CA ALA A 24 9.45 -9.84 4.17
C ALA A 24 10.06 -8.64 4.92
N ARG A 25 11.19 -8.82 5.60
CA ARG A 25 11.94 -7.76 6.28
C ARG A 25 12.44 -6.69 5.31
N ARG A 26 12.98 -7.07 4.15
CA ARG A 26 13.39 -6.14 3.09
C ARG A 26 12.20 -5.34 2.55
N LEU A 27 11.06 -6.00 2.30
CA LEU A 27 9.83 -5.31 1.88
C LEU A 27 9.26 -4.42 3.00
N GLY A 28 9.45 -4.78 4.28
CA GLY A 28 9.17 -3.90 5.41
C GLY A 28 9.94 -2.59 5.36
N ARG A 29 11.21 -2.61 4.89
CA ARG A 29 12.00 -1.40 4.66
C ARG A 29 11.43 -0.56 3.51
N VAL A 30 11.07 -1.18 2.39
CA VAL A 30 10.38 -0.51 1.27
C VAL A 30 9.13 0.22 1.75
N ARG A 31 8.24 -0.47 2.48
CA ARG A 31 7.01 0.12 3.02
C ARG A 31 7.30 1.28 3.97
N SER A 32 8.32 1.14 4.82
CA SER A 32 8.73 2.20 5.76
C SER A 32 9.22 3.44 5.02
N GLU A 33 10.01 3.26 3.96
CA GLU A 33 10.51 4.36 3.12
C GLU A 33 9.37 5.11 2.42
N VAL A 34 8.37 4.38 1.92
CA VAL A 34 7.18 4.99 1.30
C VAL A 34 6.41 5.83 2.33
N TRP A 35 6.16 5.30 3.53
CA TRP A 35 5.50 6.06 4.59
C TRP A 35 6.30 7.28 5.04
N GLN A 36 7.62 7.16 5.15
CA GLN A 36 8.50 8.26 5.56
C GLN A 36 8.47 9.41 4.55
N ARG A 37 8.57 9.11 3.25
CA ARG A 37 8.64 10.14 2.18
C ARG A 37 7.26 10.68 1.79
N TYR A 38 6.25 9.82 1.76
CA TYR A 38 4.96 10.10 1.12
C TYR A 38 3.75 9.96 2.06
N GLY A 39 3.94 9.52 3.31
CA GLY A 39 2.87 9.43 4.33
C GLY A 39 2.42 10.79 4.91
N SER A 40 2.83 11.88 4.28
CA SER A 40 2.54 13.27 4.70
C SER A 40 2.03 14.10 3.52
N VAL A 41 1.81 15.40 3.73
CA VAL A 41 1.33 16.34 2.69
C VAL A 41 2.19 16.26 1.42
N SER A 42 3.50 16.02 1.56
CA SER A 42 4.45 15.85 0.44
C SER A 42 4.04 14.77 -0.57
N GLY A 43 3.45 13.68 -0.09
CA GLY A 43 2.98 12.58 -0.93
C GLY A 43 1.53 12.72 -1.37
N ALA A 44 0.83 13.79 -0.97
CA ALA A 44 -0.61 13.81 -1.09
C ALA A 44 -1.12 13.82 -2.55
N ARG A 45 -0.34 14.40 -3.46
CA ARG A 45 -0.70 14.51 -4.88
C ARG A 45 0.01 13.48 -5.77
N LEU A 46 0.79 12.58 -5.17
CA LEU A 46 1.56 11.58 -5.93
C LEU A 46 0.79 10.27 -6.03
N SER A 47 0.78 9.71 -7.24
CA SER A 47 0.31 8.35 -7.51
C SER A 47 1.40 7.31 -7.25
N ASP A 48 1.00 6.06 -7.04
CA ASP A 48 1.91 4.93 -6.93
C ASP A 48 2.79 4.78 -8.18
N ARG A 49 2.25 5.09 -9.36
CA ARG A 49 3.01 5.07 -10.63
C ARG A 49 4.13 6.10 -10.61
N GLN A 50 3.83 7.36 -10.28
CA GLN A 50 4.83 8.43 -10.21
C GLN A 50 5.94 8.13 -9.19
N ILE A 51 5.59 7.54 -8.04
CA ILE A 51 6.57 7.14 -7.03
C ILE A 51 7.48 6.03 -7.57
N ARG A 52 6.92 5.01 -8.20
CA ARG A 52 7.69 3.90 -8.79
C ARG A 52 8.60 4.39 -9.91
N ASP A 53 8.11 5.24 -10.81
CA ASP A 53 8.89 5.79 -11.92
C ASP A 53 10.07 6.62 -11.39
N ARG A 54 9.85 7.44 -10.36
CA ARG A 54 10.92 8.18 -9.68
C ARG A 54 11.97 7.26 -9.04
N TRP A 55 11.53 6.18 -8.38
CA TRP A 55 12.46 5.24 -7.74
C TRP A 55 13.28 4.42 -8.74
N MET A 56 12.71 4.13 -9.92
CA MET A 56 13.45 3.52 -11.02
C MET A 56 14.48 4.48 -11.59
N ALA A 57 14.11 5.74 -11.85
CA ALA A 57 15.01 6.74 -12.40
C ALA A 57 16.21 7.04 -11.49
N VAL A 58 16.00 7.08 -10.18
CA VAL A 58 17.06 7.36 -9.18
C VAL A 58 17.79 6.09 -8.74
N GLY A 59 17.30 4.90 -9.09
CA GLY A 59 17.91 3.62 -8.72
C GLY A 59 17.76 3.22 -7.25
N ILE A 60 16.95 3.92 -6.45
CA ILE A 60 16.76 3.62 -5.01
C ILE A 60 16.27 2.18 -4.80
N ALA A 61 15.45 1.66 -5.74
CA ALA A 61 14.87 0.34 -5.62
C ALA A 61 15.90 -0.80 -5.58
N THR A 62 17.11 -0.62 -6.13
CA THR A 62 18.16 -1.64 -6.13
C THR A 62 18.74 -1.88 -4.75
N GLN A 63 18.75 -0.84 -3.90
CA GLN A 63 19.29 -0.88 -2.54
C GLN A 63 18.52 -1.82 -1.60
N PHE A 64 17.27 -2.14 -1.93
CA PHE A 64 16.45 -3.04 -1.10
C PHE A 64 16.78 -4.52 -1.31
N GLY A 65 17.50 -4.89 -2.37
CA GLY A 65 17.89 -6.27 -2.65
C GLY A 65 16.68 -7.22 -2.78
N VAL A 66 15.61 -6.77 -3.44
CA VAL A 66 14.39 -7.56 -3.70
C VAL A 66 14.01 -7.49 -5.17
N LEU A 67 13.27 -8.51 -5.63
CA LEU A 67 12.79 -8.57 -7.01
C LEU A 67 11.94 -7.35 -7.38
N ALA A 68 12.02 -6.95 -8.66
CA ALA A 68 11.35 -5.76 -9.17
C ALA A 68 9.84 -5.75 -8.89
N ASN A 69 9.18 -6.89 -9.11
CA ASN A 69 7.74 -7.00 -8.88
C ASN A 69 7.39 -6.84 -7.39
N ALA A 70 8.18 -7.43 -6.49
CA ALA A 70 7.90 -7.45 -5.07
C ALA A 70 7.92 -6.03 -4.45
N TRP A 71 8.94 -5.22 -4.77
CA TRP A 71 8.96 -3.84 -4.26
C TRP A 71 7.90 -2.97 -4.93
N LYS A 72 7.61 -3.15 -6.23
CA LYS A 72 6.56 -2.39 -6.93
C LYS A 72 5.18 -2.64 -6.32
N GLU A 73 4.85 -3.88 -6.00
CA GLU A 73 3.59 -4.22 -5.32
C GLU A 73 3.56 -3.68 -3.89
N THR A 74 4.68 -3.75 -3.17
CA THR A 74 4.77 -3.17 -1.82
C THR A 74 4.58 -1.65 -1.83
N VAL A 75 5.11 -0.93 -2.84
CA VAL A 75 4.88 0.51 -3.01
C VAL A 75 3.40 0.79 -3.27
N ARG A 76 2.77 0.02 -4.17
CA ARG A 76 1.34 0.17 -4.48
C ARG A 76 0.47 -0.03 -3.25
N ASP A 77 0.72 -1.11 -2.51
CA ASP A 77 0.04 -1.45 -1.26
C ASP A 77 0.20 -0.34 -0.22
N ALA A 78 1.43 0.11 0.03
CA ALA A 78 1.71 1.19 0.97
C ALA A 78 1.03 2.52 0.59
N VAL A 79 1.01 2.87 -0.70
CA VAL A 79 0.33 4.09 -1.19
C VAL A 79 -1.20 3.98 -1.04
N ALA A 80 -1.77 2.79 -1.25
CA ALA A 80 -3.18 2.54 -1.01
C ALA A 80 -3.53 2.73 0.48
N ASP A 81 -2.71 2.21 1.39
CA ASP A 81 -2.88 2.39 2.84
C ASP A 81 -2.79 3.87 3.25
N ILE A 82 -1.81 4.60 2.74
CA ILE A 82 -1.68 6.06 2.97
C ILE A 82 -2.93 6.79 2.49
N THR A 83 -3.43 6.43 1.31
CA THR A 83 -4.62 7.04 0.71
C THR A 83 -5.87 6.75 1.53
N ALA A 84 -6.04 5.52 2.01
CA ALA A 84 -7.14 5.13 2.88
C ALA A 84 -7.10 5.87 4.22
N ASN A 85 -5.92 5.96 4.84
CA ASN A 85 -5.71 6.71 6.08
C ASN A 85 -6.07 8.20 5.90
N ARG A 86 -5.59 8.82 4.82
CA ARG A 86 -5.93 10.20 4.47
C ARG A 86 -7.43 10.38 4.22
N ALA A 87 -8.07 9.46 3.50
CA ALA A 87 -9.51 9.52 3.24
C ALA A 87 -10.32 9.47 4.54
N ALA A 88 -9.92 8.62 5.50
CA ALA A 88 -10.52 8.58 6.83
C ALA A 88 -10.39 9.92 7.57
N ALA A 89 -9.23 10.57 7.49
CA ALA A 89 -9.03 11.90 8.06
C ALA A 89 -9.89 12.97 7.37
N LYS A 90 -10.02 12.94 6.04
CA LYS A 90 -10.90 13.84 5.28
C LYS A 90 -12.36 13.70 5.71
N THR A 91 -12.84 12.48 6.00
CA THR A 91 -14.19 12.26 6.52
C THR A 91 -14.42 12.98 7.85
N GLN A 92 -13.44 12.95 8.76
CA GLN A 92 -13.53 13.70 10.03
C GLN A 92 -13.49 15.22 9.81
N ALA A 93 -12.65 15.69 8.88
CA ALA A 93 -12.62 17.10 8.50
C ALA A 93 -13.96 17.57 7.91
N ARG A 94 -14.58 16.78 7.02
CA ARG A 94 -15.91 17.08 6.45
C ARG A 94 -16.98 17.20 7.54
N LYS A 95 -17.00 16.27 8.51
CA LYS A 95 -17.90 16.33 9.67
C LYS A 95 -17.66 17.58 10.53
N ALA A 96 -16.42 18.05 10.64
CA ALA A 96 -16.11 19.27 11.38
C ALA A 96 -16.58 20.54 10.64
N VAL A 97 -16.38 20.60 9.31
CA VAL A 97 -16.86 21.70 8.47
C VAL A 97 -18.38 21.80 8.53
N ASN A 98 -19.09 20.68 8.32
CA ASN A 98 -20.56 20.64 8.35
C ASN A 98 -21.16 21.18 9.66
N ARG A 99 -20.50 20.93 10.80
CA ARG A 99 -20.99 21.37 12.11
C ARG A 99 -20.69 22.82 12.47
N ARG A 100 -19.68 23.43 11.84
CA ARG A 100 -19.12 24.72 12.29
C ARG A 100 -19.25 25.85 11.27
N VAL A 101 -19.43 25.52 10.00
CA VAL A 101 -19.53 26.51 8.92
C VAL A 101 -20.99 26.61 8.50
N ALA A 102 -21.64 27.71 8.89
CA ALA A 102 -23.03 27.99 8.56
C ALA A 102 -23.18 28.43 7.09
N ASP A 103 -22.25 29.25 6.60
CA ASP A 103 -22.26 29.71 5.22
C ASP A 103 -22.11 28.53 4.22
N THR A 104 -23.05 28.45 3.30
CA THR A 104 -23.12 27.39 2.30
C THR A 104 -22.05 27.57 1.22
N ALA A 105 -21.74 28.81 0.84
CA ALA A 105 -20.72 29.08 -0.17
C ALA A 105 -19.33 28.66 0.32
N GLU A 106 -18.98 29.08 1.55
CA GLU A 106 -17.72 28.70 2.19
C GLU A 106 -17.62 27.19 2.42
N ARG A 107 -18.70 26.54 2.88
CA ARG A 107 -18.73 25.08 3.02
C ARG A 107 -18.46 24.36 1.68
N LYS A 108 -19.02 24.85 0.57
CA LYS A 108 -18.77 24.30 -0.77
C LYS A 108 -17.31 24.47 -1.18
N ARG A 109 -16.70 25.64 -0.94
CA ARG A 109 -15.27 25.91 -1.17
C ARG A 109 -14.39 24.92 -0.40
N LEU A 110 -14.65 24.73 0.89
CA LEU A 110 -13.89 23.82 1.75
C LEU A 110 -14.02 22.35 1.32
N PHE A 111 -15.20 21.92 0.85
CA PHE A 111 -15.39 20.58 0.31
C PHE A 111 -14.66 20.35 -1.01
N ALA A 112 -14.63 21.36 -1.89
CA ALA A 112 -13.83 21.32 -3.09
C ALA A 112 -12.33 21.16 -2.74
N ALA A 113 -11.83 21.93 -1.77
CA ALA A 113 -10.44 21.85 -1.34
C ALA A 113 -10.05 20.49 -0.75
N LEU A 114 -10.95 19.87 0.03
CA LEU A 114 -10.77 18.48 0.50
C LEU A 114 -10.79 17.47 -0.65
N LYS A 115 -11.61 17.69 -1.69
CA LYS A 115 -11.72 16.81 -2.86
C LYS A 115 -10.46 16.86 -3.73
N THR A 116 -9.89 18.05 -3.95
CA THR A 116 -8.74 18.27 -4.85
C THR A 116 -7.37 18.16 -4.17
N ASP A 117 -7.31 17.76 -2.89
CA ASP A 117 -6.05 17.69 -2.13
C ASP A 117 -5.30 19.04 -2.06
N THR A 118 -6.05 20.14 -2.05
CA THR A 118 -5.58 21.53 -1.82
C THR A 118 -5.82 22.00 -0.38
N TRP A 119 -6.43 21.15 0.46
CA TRP A 119 -6.73 21.41 1.87
C TRP A 119 -5.52 21.82 2.74
N ALA A 120 -4.28 21.57 2.30
CA ALA A 120 -3.08 21.97 3.03
C ALA A 120 -2.80 23.47 2.94
N GLU A 121 -3.30 24.13 1.88
CA GLU A 121 -3.18 25.57 1.62
C GLU A 121 -4.21 26.38 2.44
N ASP A 122 -5.32 25.75 2.84
CA ASP A 122 -6.35 26.36 3.68
C ASP A 122 -6.03 26.22 5.19
N PRO A 123 -5.96 27.31 5.97
CA PRO A 123 -5.58 27.25 7.39
C PRO A 123 -6.51 26.40 8.25
N LEU A 124 -7.83 26.48 8.01
CA LEU A 124 -8.83 25.74 8.77
C LEU A 124 -8.70 24.23 8.48
N LEU A 125 -8.71 23.86 7.19
CA LEU A 125 -8.61 22.46 6.79
C LEU A 125 -7.26 21.85 7.15
N SER A 126 -6.16 22.60 6.99
CA SER A 126 -4.82 22.16 7.40
C SER A 126 -4.78 21.81 8.88
N ARG A 127 -5.38 22.62 9.75
CA ARG A 127 -5.48 22.31 11.19
C ARG A 127 -6.35 21.09 11.46
N ARG A 128 -7.49 20.94 10.78
CA ARG A 128 -8.38 19.77 10.94
C ARG A 128 -7.71 18.49 10.46
N MET A 129 -7.09 18.53 9.29
CA MET A 129 -6.38 17.41 8.71
C MET A 129 -5.20 17.02 9.59
N ARG A 130 -4.38 17.94 10.11
CA ARG A 130 -3.31 17.59 11.07
C ARG A 130 -3.82 16.92 12.35
N LYS A 131 -5.01 17.27 12.82
CA LYS A 131 -5.61 16.65 14.01
C LYS A 131 -6.01 15.18 13.77
N HIS A 132 -6.53 14.87 12.58
CA HIS A 132 -7.11 13.55 12.29
C HIS A 132 -6.20 12.65 11.46
N TRP A 133 -5.38 13.24 10.59
CA TRP A 133 -4.40 12.55 9.79
C TRP A 133 -3.12 12.37 10.61
N LYS A 134 -3.10 11.31 11.41
CA LYS A 134 -1.90 10.91 12.13
C LYS A 134 -0.86 10.49 11.09
N ARG A 135 0.14 11.34 10.84
CA ARG A 135 1.32 11.02 10.05
C ARG A 135 1.90 9.73 10.62
N GLY A 136 1.86 8.66 9.84
CA GLY A 136 2.04 7.32 10.37
C GLY A 136 3.29 6.70 9.81
N ARG A 137 4.20 6.25 10.67
CA ARG A 137 5.23 5.32 10.25
C ARG A 137 4.55 4.00 9.87
N ASN A 138 5.23 3.23 9.02
CA ASN A 138 4.83 1.86 8.78
C ASN A 138 4.73 1.07 10.11
N ARG A 139 3.69 0.25 10.26
CA ARG A 139 3.52 -0.69 11.39
C ARG A 139 3.63 -2.16 10.96
N THR A 140 3.78 -2.42 9.66
CA THR A 140 3.81 -3.75 9.05
C THR A 140 5.17 -4.02 8.44
N HIS A 141 5.99 -4.80 9.14
CA HIS A 141 7.40 -5.00 8.78
C HIS A 141 7.69 -6.36 8.14
N ASN A 142 6.73 -7.28 8.16
CA ASN A 142 6.91 -8.69 7.81
C ASN A 142 5.80 -9.21 6.86
N GLN A 143 5.41 -8.40 5.88
CA GLN A 143 4.40 -8.77 4.88
C GLN A 143 4.99 -8.78 3.48
N ILE A 144 4.70 -9.83 2.73
CA ILE A 144 5.00 -9.94 1.29
C ILE A 144 3.69 -9.74 0.53
N VAL A 145 3.68 -8.76 -0.38
CA VAL A 145 2.54 -8.49 -1.26
C VAL A 145 2.82 -9.15 -2.61
N VAL A 146 1.87 -9.96 -3.07
CA VAL A 146 1.96 -10.69 -4.34
C VAL A 146 0.76 -10.34 -5.21
N ARG A 147 0.96 -10.30 -6.53
CA ARG A 147 -0.16 -10.15 -7.46
C ARG A 147 -0.83 -11.50 -7.67
N SER A 148 -2.15 -11.53 -7.62
CA SER A 148 -2.92 -12.76 -7.84
C SER A 148 -2.74 -13.37 -9.23
N ASP A 149 -2.39 -12.57 -10.24
CA ASP A 149 -2.18 -13.04 -11.62
C ASP A 149 -0.78 -13.64 -11.87
N GLN A 150 0.15 -13.52 -10.91
CA GLN A 150 1.51 -14.07 -11.03
C GLN A 150 1.69 -15.40 -10.30
N TYR A 151 0.65 -15.90 -9.63
CA TYR A 151 0.72 -17.15 -8.86
C TYR A 151 -0.53 -17.99 -9.10
N ARG A 152 -0.35 -19.29 -9.33
CA ARG A 152 -1.45 -20.25 -9.35
C ARG A 152 -1.79 -20.61 -7.91
N THR A 153 -3.03 -20.34 -7.50
CA THR A 153 -3.57 -20.78 -6.21
C THR A 153 -4.39 -22.04 -6.42
N PHE A 154 -4.06 -23.11 -5.70
CA PHE A 154 -4.88 -24.32 -5.66
C PHE A 154 -5.59 -24.37 -4.32
N THR A 155 -6.91 -24.50 -4.34
CA THR A 155 -7.67 -24.89 -3.15
C THR A 155 -7.52 -26.41 -2.99
N LEU A 156 -6.90 -26.85 -1.91
CA LEU A 156 -6.99 -28.25 -1.50
C LEU A 156 -8.43 -28.50 -1.06
N THR A 157 -9.18 -29.30 -1.83
CA THR A 157 -10.38 -29.94 -1.34
C THR A 157 -10.00 -31.09 -0.41
N ASP A 158 -10.76 -31.30 0.66
CA ASP A 158 -10.58 -32.42 1.58
C ASP A 158 -10.61 -33.73 0.77
N GLY A 159 -9.45 -34.38 0.62
CA GLY A 159 -9.27 -35.56 -0.23
C GLY A 159 -8.10 -35.50 -1.22
N GLY A 160 -7.30 -34.43 -1.24
CA GLY A 160 -5.97 -34.46 -1.88
C GLY A 160 -5.96 -34.58 -3.42
N LYS A 161 -7.07 -34.25 -4.09
CA LYS A 161 -7.10 -34.14 -5.57
C LYS A 161 -7.10 -32.68 -5.97
N THR A 162 -5.98 -32.20 -6.51
CA THR A 162 -5.89 -30.88 -7.14
C THR A 162 -6.66 -30.90 -8.47
N SER A 163 -7.81 -30.22 -8.55
CA SER A 163 -8.46 -29.95 -9.83
C SER A 163 -7.74 -28.78 -10.52
N GLY A 164 -6.78 -29.12 -11.38
CA GLY A 164 -6.06 -28.19 -12.22
C GLY A 164 -5.27 -28.96 -13.28
N SER A 165 -5.38 -28.51 -14.54
CA SER A 165 -4.79 -29.16 -15.72
C SER A 165 -3.30 -29.50 -15.52
N PRO A 166 -2.80 -30.65 -16.03
CA PRO A 166 -1.48 -31.18 -15.69
C PRO A 166 -0.34 -30.23 -16.10
N PHE A 167 0.71 -30.22 -15.29
CA PHE A 167 2.01 -29.62 -15.60
C PHE A 167 2.49 -30.03 -17.01
N PRO A 168 3.01 -29.12 -17.85
CA PRO A 168 4.10 -29.50 -18.74
C PRO A 168 5.37 -29.65 -17.89
N ALA A 169 6.04 -30.78 -18.03
CA ALA A 169 7.28 -31.10 -17.36
C ALA A 169 8.31 -29.99 -17.56
N TRP A 170 8.94 -29.55 -16.47
CA TRP A 170 10.15 -28.74 -16.52
C TRP A 170 11.30 -29.61 -17.04
N ASN A 171 11.58 -29.54 -18.34
CA ASN A 171 12.87 -29.99 -18.87
C ASN A 171 13.90 -28.93 -18.52
N GLY A 172 14.80 -29.26 -17.60
CA GLY A 172 16.06 -28.55 -17.46
C GLY A 172 16.87 -28.71 -18.74
N ALA A 173 17.37 -27.60 -19.27
CA ALA A 173 18.44 -27.59 -20.24
C ALA A 173 19.55 -26.70 -19.69
N SER A 174 20.75 -27.27 -19.75
CA SER A 174 22.08 -26.75 -19.41
C SER A 174 22.41 -25.38 -19.95
#